data_AF-A0A4Y7U472-F1
#
_entry.id   AF-A0A4Y7U472-F1
#
_cell.length_a   1.000
_cell.length_b   1.000
_cell.length_c   1.000
_cell.angle_alpha   90.00
_cell.angle_beta   90.00
_cell.angle_gamma   90.00
#
_symmetry.space_group_name_H-M   'P 1'
#
loop_
_entity.id
_entity.type
_entity.pdbx_description
1 polymer ?
#
loop_
_entity_poly.entity_id
_entity_poly.type
_entity_poly.pdbx_seq_one_letter_code
_entity_poly.pdbx_strand_id
1 'polypeptide(L)'
;LFTDASFIIYAMLASMVFLFFNYRKKAKCFAGDVGSIAIAFWVIFLILKLILLTNSIIWLLFLAVYGVDAICTILHRLYLKQNIFEAHRLHFYQILSNEYKIQHRIVSLIYAITQSIISGIVVFFYDKLETVTLFVV
;
A
#
# COMPACT_ATOMS: atom_id res chain seq x y z
N LEU A 1 0.71 11.15 22.04
CA LEU A 1 1.87 10.34 21.57
C LEU A 1 1.40 9.41 20.45
N PHE A 2 2.08 9.40 19.29
CA PHE A 2 1.66 8.60 18.14
C PHE A 2 1.76 7.10 18.41
N THR A 3 2.93 6.52 18.66
CA THR A 3 3.09 5.12 19.10
C THR A 3 4.51 4.93 19.63
N ASP A 4 4.80 3.77 20.23
CA ASP A 4 6.17 3.40 20.60
C ASP A 4 7.04 3.23 19.35
N ALA A 5 8.22 3.85 19.33
CA ALA A 5 9.14 3.78 18.20
C ALA A 5 9.56 2.33 17.86
N SER A 6 9.72 1.49 18.89
CA SER A 6 10.09 0.07 18.76
C SER A 6 9.04 -0.70 17.96
N PHE A 7 7.76 -0.35 18.12
CA PHE A 7 6.66 -0.96 17.39
C PHE A 7 6.75 -0.71 15.87
N ILE A 8 7.36 0.39 15.47
CA ILE A 8 7.60 0.70 14.05
C ILE A 8 8.90 0.06 13.57
N ILE A 9 9.99 0.28 14.32
CA ILE A 9 11.34 -0.12 13.93
C ILE A 9 11.45 -1.64 13.78
N TYR A 10 10.90 -2.43 14.70
CA TYR A 10 11.01 -3.89 14.62
C TYR A 10 10.24 -4.47 13.43
N ALA A 11 9.05 -3.95 13.13
CA ALA A 11 8.29 -4.38 11.95
C ALA A 11 8.97 -3.98 10.64
N MET A 12 9.61 -2.80 10.58
CA MET A 12 10.44 -2.41 9.44
C MET A 12 11.65 -3.32 9.26
N LEU A 13 12.38 -3.64 10.33
CA LEU A 13 13.54 -4.54 10.29
C LEU A 13 13.12 -5.95 9.86
N ALA A 14 12.03 -6.49 10.42
CA ALA A 14 11.48 -7.78 10.03
C ALA A 14 11.11 -7.80 8.54
N SER A 15 10.49 -6.73 8.04
CA SER A 15 10.15 -6.57 6.62
C SER A 15 11.38 -6.51 5.74
N MET A 16 12.45 -5.83 6.18
CA MET A 16 13.72 -5.75 5.46
C MET A 16 14.43 -7.11 5.37
N VAL A 17 14.46 -7.86 6.47
CA VAL A 17 14.98 -9.23 6.49
C VAL A 17 14.15 -10.15 5.58
N PHE A 18 12.82 -10.06 5.65
CA PHE A 18 11.94 -10.80 4.75
C PHE A 18 12.21 -10.46 3.28
N LEU A 19 12.35 -9.18 2.95
CA LEU A 19 12.62 -8.71 1.59
C LEU A 19 13.95 -9.27 1.05
N PHE A 20 14.97 -9.44 1.89
CA PHE A 20 16.24 -10.07 1.49
C PHE A 20 16.06 -11.54 1.00
N PHE A 21 15.11 -12.27 1.57
CA PHE A 21 14.79 -13.65 1.14
C PHE A 21 13.75 -13.69 0.01
N ASN A 22 12.86 -12.70 -0.05
CA ASN A 22 11.77 -12.65 -1.02
C ASN A 22 12.17 -11.99 -2.36
N TYR A 23 12.86 -10.85 -2.34
CA TYR A 23 13.19 -10.04 -3.52
C TYR A 23 14.38 -10.63 -4.31
N ARG A 24 14.15 -11.78 -4.93
CA ARG A 24 15.14 -12.55 -5.71
C ARG A 24 14.53 -12.99 -7.03
N LYS A 25 15.38 -13.41 -7.99
CA LYS A 25 14.90 -14.03 -9.24
C LYS A 25 14.01 -15.25 -8.97
N LYS A 26 14.32 -16.00 -7.90
CA LYS A 26 13.47 -17.05 -7.32
C LYS A 26 13.37 -16.77 -5.82
N ALA A 27 12.18 -16.46 -5.33
CA ALA A 27 11.95 -16.20 -3.91
C ALA A 27 12.27 -17.45 -3.08
N LYS A 28 12.97 -17.27 -1.95
CA LYS A 28 13.26 -18.36 -1.01
C LYS A 28 12.18 -18.53 0.05
N CYS A 29 11.46 -17.44 0.33
CA CYS A 29 10.41 -17.36 1.33
C CYS A 29 9.28 -16.50 0.78
N PHE A 30 8.05 -16.93 1.03
CA PHE A 30 6.82 -16.19 0.74
C PHE A 30 6.18 -15.79 2.06
N ALA A 31 5.57 -14.61 2.10
CA ALA A 31 4.88 -14.14 3.31
C ALA A 31 3.68 -15.04 3.68
N GLY A 32 3.05 -15.65 2.67
CA GLY A 32 1.79 -16.37 2.81
C GLY A 32 0.66 -15.45 3.26
N ASP A 33 -0.49 -16.05 3.58
CA ASP A 33 -1.66 -15.31 4.04
C ASP A 33 -1.42 -14.71 5.43
N VAL A 34 -0.77 -15.46 6.33
CA VAL A 34 -0.48 -14.99 7.69
C VAL A 34 0.41 -13.74 7.68
N GLY A 35 1.51 -13.75 6.92
CA GLY A 35 2.43 -12.62 6.86
C GLY A 35 1.82 -11.39 6.18
N SER A 36 1.09 -11.59 5.09
CA SER A 36 0.44 -10.49 4.36
C SER A 36 -0.67 -9.82 5.18
N ILE A 37 -1.55 -10.61 5.83
CA ILE A 37 -2.61 -10.08 6.69
C ILE A 37 -2.02 -9.35 7.91
N ALA A 38 -0.94 -9.88 8.51
CA ALA A 38 -0.28 -9.23 9.64
C ALA A 38 0.31 -7.86 9.27
N ILE A 39 1.01 -7.75 8.13
CA ILE A 39 1.55 -6.48 7.63
C ILE A 39 0.42 -5.50 7.30
N ALA A 40 -0.64 -5.97 6.65
CA ALA A 40 -1.79 -5.12 6.30
C ALA A 40 -2.46 -4.55 7.55
N PHE A 41 -2.72 -5.40 8.56
CA PHE A 41 -3.29 -4.96 9.82
C PHE A 41 -2.41 -3.93 10.54
N TRP A 42 -1.09 -4.18 10.60
CA TRP A 42 -0.13 -3.26 11.19
C TRP A 42 -0.12 -1.89 10.49
N VAL A 43 -0.10 -1.86 9.16
CA VAL A 43 -0.13 -0.60 8.37
C VAL A 43 -1.46 0.13 8.55
N ILE A 44 -2.60 -0.57 8.46
CA ILE A 44 -3.93 0.03 8.63
C ILE A 44 -4.07 0.63 10.04
N PHE A 45 -3.59 -0.07 11.07
CA PHE A 45 -3.61 0.45 12.44
C PHE A 45 -2.83 1.78 12.56
N LEU A 46 -1.63 1.85 12.00
CA LEU A 46 -0.81 3.07 12.03
C LEU A 46 -1.49 4.23 11.28
N ILE A 47 -2.09 3.95 10.12
CA ILE A 47 -2.81 4.97 9.32
C ILE A 47 -4.05 5.46 10.07
N LEU A 48 -4.88 4.56 10.61
CA LEU A 48 -6.06 4.94 11.38
C LEU A 48 -5.68 5.78 12.61
N LYS A 49 -4.63 5.37 13.32
CA LYS A 49 -4.14 6.15 14.46
C LYS A 49 -3.66 7.53 14.04
N LEU A 50 -3.03 7.65 12.88
CA LEU A 50 -2.57 8.92 12.33
C LEU A 50 -3.77 9.82 12.00
N ILE A 51 -4.78 9.29 11.31
CA ILE A 51 -6.04 9.99 11.01
C ILE A 51 -6.71 10.52 12.28
N LEU A 52 -6.80 9.70 13.33
CA LEU A 52 -7.42 10.10 14.60
C LEU A 52 -6.63 11.19 15.32
N LEU A 53 -5.30 11.17 15.22
CA LEU A 53 -4.46 12.18 15.86
C LEU A 53 -4.45 13.51 15.12
N THR A 54 -4.53 13.48 13.79
CA THR A 54 -4.52 14.67 12.94
C THR A 54 -5.92 15.15 12.54
N ASN A 55 -6.97 14.41 12.85
CA ASN A 55 -8.34 14.61 12.35
C ASN A 55 -8.42 14.80 10.82
N SER A 56 -7.55 14.12 10.06
CA SER A 56 -7.43 14.30 8.61
C SER A 56 -7.43 12.97 7.89
N ILE A 57 -8.34 12.83 6.93
CA ILE A 57 -8.54 11.59 6.16
C ILE A 57 -7.46 11.44 5.06
N ILE A 58 -6.67 12.49 4.79
CA ILE A 58 -5.66 12.50 3.71
C ILE A 58 -4.64 11.36 3.85
N TRP A 59 -4.37 10.90 5.07
CA TRP A 59 -3.46 9.79 5.35
C TRP A 59 -3.92 8.45 4.75
N LEU A 60 -5.20 8.29 4.38
CA LEU A 60 -5.65 7.13 3.60
C LEU A 60 -4.92 7.01 2.25
N LEU A 61 -4.39 8.11 1.71
CA LEU A 61 -3.61 8.10 0.47
C LEU A 61 -2.27 7.36 0.59
N PHE A 62 -1.85 6.97 1.80
CA PHE A 62 -0.75 6.02 1.98
C PHE A 62 -1.08 4.61 1.46
N LEU A 63 -2.35 4.34 1.15
CA LEU A 63 -2.80 3.12 0.48
C LEU A 63 -3.26 3.38 -0.97
N ALA A 64 -2.98 4.55 -1.53
CA ALA A 64 -3.55 4.99 -2.81
C ALA A 64 -3.30 4.01 -3.96
N VAL A 65 -2.07 3.51 -4.15
CA VAL A 65 -1.77 2.62 -5.29
C VAL A 65 -2.58 1.33 -5.20
N TYR A 66 -2.62 0.71 -4.01
CA TYR A 66 -3.37 -0.52 -3.77
C TYR A 66 -4.88 -0.30 -3.82
N GLY A 67 -5.36 0.83 -3.28
CA GLY A 67 -6.76 1.22 -3.32
C GLY A 67 -7.25 1.45 -4.75
N VAL A 68 -6.48 2.18 -5.56
CA VAL A 68 -6.81 2.42 -6.98
C VAL A 68 -6.82 1.10 -7.75
N ASP A 69 -5.80 0.24 -7.59
CA ASP A 69 -5.77 -1.07 -8.26
C ASP A 69 -7.01 -1.91 -7.91
N ALA A 70 -7.36 -1.99 -6.62
CA ALA A 70 -8.54 -2.72 -6.17
C ALA A 70 -9.85 -2.13 -6.73
N ILE A 71 -10.05 -0.81 -6.64
CA ILE A 71 -11.27 -0.14 -7.13
C ILE A 71 -11.39 -0.28 -8.64
N CYS A 72 -10.32 -0.01 -9.39
CA CYS A 72 -10.30 -0.19 -10.84
C CYS A 72 -10.59 -1.64 -11.24
N THR A 73 -10.05 -2.61 -10.50
CA THR A 73 -10.32 -4.03 -10.76
C THR A 73 -11.79 -4.37 -10.53
N ILE A 74 -12.39 -3.89 -9.43
CA ILE A 74 -13.82 -4.10 -9.14
C ILE A 74 -14.69 -3.48 -10.24
N LEU A 75 -14.42 -2.22 -10.62
CA LEU A 75 -15.15 -1.53 -11.67
C LEU A 75 -15.04 -2.26 -13.02
N HIS A 76 -13.85 -2.74 -13.37
CA HIS A 76 -13.62 -3.51 -14.59
C HIS A 76 -14.42 -4.83 -14.58
N ARG A 77 -14.44 -5.55 -13.45
CA ARG A 77 -15.22 -6.80 -13.32
C ARG A 77 -16.71 -6.56 -13.43
N LEU A 78 -17.21 -5.47 -12.83
CA LEU A 78 -18.61 -5.06 -12.96
C LEU A 78 -18.97 -4.74 -14.41
N TYR A 79 -18.09 -4.04 -15.14
CA TYR A 79 -18.27 -3.76 -16.57
C TYR A 79 -18.33 -5.05 -17.41
N LEU A 80 -17.46 -6.02 -17.13
CA LEU A 80 -17.46 -7.34 -17.77
C LEU A 80 -18.58 -8.27 -17.27
N LYS A 81 -19.45 -7.81 -16.35
CA LYS A 81 -20.51 -8.59 -15.71
C LYS A 81 -20.03 -9.89 -15.04
N GLN A 82 -18.82 -9.88 -14.50
CA GLN A 82 -18.28 -11.01 -13.73
C GLN A 82 -18.74 -10.96 -12.27
N ASN A 83 -18.84 -12.13 -11.64
CA ASN A 83 -19.18 -12.21 -10.22
C ASN A 83 -18.03 -11.72 -9.33
N ILE A 84 -18.16 -10.55 -8.72
CA ILE A 84 -17.11 -9.92 -7.91
C ILE A 84 -16.68 -10.74 -6.68
N PHE A 85 -17.51 -11.67 -6.21
CA PHE A 85 -17.21 -12.51 -5.05
C PHE A 85 -16.36 -13.73 -5.38
N GLU A 86 -16.21 -14.06 -6.66
CA GLU A 86 -15.34 -15.14 -7.09
C GLU A 86 -13.88 -14.69 -7.21
N ALA A 87 -12.96 -15.61 -6.97
CA ALA A 87 -11.54 -15.38 -7.12
C ALA A 87 -11.20 -14.95 -8.57
N HIS A 88 -10.36 -13.93 -8.71
CA HIS A 88 -9.95 -13.41 -10.01
C HIS A 88 -8.44 -13.13 -10.04
N ARG A 89 -7.93 -12.92 -11.26
CA ARG A 89 -6.52 -12.59 -11.51
C ARG A 89 -6.34 -11.30 -12.31
N LEU A 90 -7.29 -10.38 -12.16
CA LEU A 90 -7.39 -9.13 -12.93
C LEU A 90 -6.78 -7.91 -12.25
N HIS A 91 -6.09 -8.09 -11.12
CA HIS A 91 -5.33 -6.98 -10.54
C HIS A 91 -4.24 -6.53 -11.51
N PHE A 92 -4.00 -5.23 -11.56
CA PHE A 92 -3.11 -4.64 -12.56
C PHE A 92 -1.69 -5.21 -12.47
N TYR A 93 -1.17 -5.43 -11.25
CA TYR A 93 0.14 -6.06 -11.08
C TYR A 93 0.19 -7.49 -11.63
N GLN A 94 -0.91 -8.26 -11.53
CA GLN A 94 -1.01 -9.63 -12.04
C GLN A 94 -1.06 -9.63 -13.56
N ILE A 95 -1.80 -8.69 -14.16
CA ILE A 95 -1.84 -8.50 -15.61
C ILE A 95 -0.43 -8.20 -16.14
N LEU A 96 0.28 -7.25 -15.51
CA LEU A 96 1.64 -6.89 -15.90
C LEU A 96 2.62 -8.08 -15.80
N SER A 97 2.50 -8.89 -14.75
CA SER A 97 3.43 -9.99 -14.55
C SER A 97 3.09 -11.25 -15.34
N ASN A 98 1.81 -11.58 -15.48
CA ASN A 98 1.37 -12.84 -16.06
C ASN A 98 1.16 -12.71 -17.58
N GLU A 99 0.42 -11.67 -18.01
CA GLU A 99 0.06 -11.46 -19.41
C GLU A 99 1.21 -10.77 -20.17
N TYR A 100 1.72 -9.67 -19.61
CA TYR A 100 2.82 -8.91 -20.21
C TYR A 100 4.21 -9.48 -19.89
N LYS A 101 4.29 -10.55 -19.08
CA LYS A 101 5.53 -11.27 -18.71
C LYS A 101 6.62 -10.35 -18.14
N ILE A 102 6.24 -9.21 -17.56
CA ILE A 102 7.18 -8.32 -16.89
C ILE A 102 7.63 -8.99 -15.60
N GLN A 103 8.93 -8.93 -15.32
CA GLN A 103 9.47 -9.55 -14.10
C GLN A 103 8.80 -8.96 -12.86
N HIS A 104 8.27 -9.81 -11.98
CA HIS A 104 7.59 -9.38 -10.75
C HIS A 104 8.41 -8.37 -9.94
N ARG A 105 9.73 -8.51 -9.90
CA ARG A 105 10.64 -7.58 -9.21
C ARG A 105 10.56 -6.15 -9.73
N ILE A 106 10.40 -5.98 -11.04
CA ILE A 106 10.27 -4.67 -11.69
C ILE A 106 8.90 -4.10 -11.37
N VAL A 107 7.85 -4.92 -11.51
CA VAL A 107 6.47 -4.51 -11.17
C VAL A 107 6.39 -4.07 -9.69
N SER A 108 6.92 -4.86 -8.76
CA SER A 108 6.97 -4.52 -7.33
C SER A 108 7.78 -3.26 -7.06
N LEU A 109 8.89 -3.04 -7.76
CA LEU A 109 9.69 -1.82 -7.61
C LEU A 109 8.94 -0.58 -8.13
N ILE A 110 8.25 -0.69 -9.27
CA ILE A 110 7.41 0.39 -9.79
C ILE A 110 6.31 0.74 -8.79
N TYR A 111 5.62 -0.26 -8.24
CA TYR A 111 4.59 -0.05 -7.21
C TYR A 111 5.17 0.63 -5.96
N ALA A 112 6.32 0.18 -5.48
CA ALA A 112 6.99 0.75 -4.30
C ALA A 112 7.40 2.21 -4.53
N ILE A 113 7.99 2.53 -5.70
CA ILE A 113 8.40 3.89 -6.05
C ILE A 113 7.17 4.79 -6.19
N THR A 114 6.15 4.37 -6.94
CA THR A 114 4.92 5.16 -7.12
C THR A 114 4.23 5.44 -5.80
N GLN A 115 4.09 4.43 -4.93
CA GLN A 115 3.49 4.62 -3.61
C GLN A 115 4.34 5.54 -2.73
N SER A 116 5.68 5.42 -2.79
CA SER A 116 6.58 6.30 -2.03
C SER A 116 6.49 7.75 -2.49
N ILE A 117 6.37 8.00 -3.79
CA ILE A 117 6.15 9.34 -4.36
C ILE A 117 4.84 9.92 -3.85
N ILE A 118 3.74 9.16 -3.93
CA ILE A 118 2.43 9.61 -3.45
C ILE A 118 2.49 9.92 -1.94
N SER A 119 3.07 9.02 -1.14
CA SER A 119 3.23 9.25 0.30
C SER A 119 4.09 10.48 0.60
N GLY A 120 5.16 10.72 -0.16
CA GLY A 120 5.99 11.93 -0.04
C GLY A 120 5.23 13.21 -0.38
N ILE A 121 4.41 13.19 -1.44
CA ILE A 121 3.52 14.30 -1.80
C ILE A 121 2.52 14.56 -0.66
N VAL A 122 1.87 13.52 -0.14
CA VAL A 122 0.89 13.66 0.96
C VAL A 122 1.51 14.32 2.17
N VAL A 123 2.71 13.88 2.60
CA VAL A 123 3.43 14.49 3.73
C VAL A 123 3.77 15.96 3.42
N PHE A 124 4.31 16.25 2.24
CA PHE A 124 4.69 17.62 1.88
C PHE A 124 3.52 18.60 1.80
N PHE A 125 2.37 18.14 1.29
CA PHE A 125 1.18 18.98 1.16
C PHE A 125 0.36 19.06 2.45
N TYR A 126 0.45 18.07 3.34
CA TYR A 126 -0.25 18.11 4.63
C TYR A 126 0.13 19.35 5.44
N ASP A 127 1.43 19.64 5.59
CA ASP A 127 1.92 20.83 6.31
C ASP A 127 1.38 22.14 5.70
N LYS A 128 1.18 22.17 4.37
CA LYS A 128 0.65 23.34 3.66
C LYS A 128 -0.87 23.46 3.78
N LEU A 129 -1.59 22.34 3.82
CA LEU A 129 -3.05 22.32 3.94
C LEU A 129 -3.51 22.82 5.31
N GLU A 130 -2.85 22.41 6.40
CA GLU A 130 -3.16 22.93 7.74
C GLU A 130 -2.93 24.44 7.82
N THR A 131 -1.84 24.93 7.23
CA THR A 131 -1.53 26.36 7.18
C THR A 131 -2.63 27.14 6.46
N VAL A 132 -3.13 26.64 5.31
CA VAL A 132 -4.20 27.31 4.55
C VAL A 132 -5.52 27.30 5.31
N THR A 133 -5.89 26.21 5.99
CA THR A 133 -7.11 26.19 6.83
C THR A 133 -7.04 27.16 8.00
N LEU A 134 -5.85 27.44 8.54
CA LEU A 134 -5.61 28.43 9.60
C LEU A 134 -5.74 29.89 9.13
N PHE A 135 -5.55 30.17 7.84
CA PHE A 135 -5.72 31.50 7.25
C PHE A 135 -7.12 31.78 6.71
N VAL A 136 -7.95 30.75 6.58
CA VAL A 136 -9.34 30.85 6.06
C VAL A 136 -10.37 30.92 7.19
N VAL A 137 -9.97 30.61 8.44
CA VAL A 137 -10.74 30.83 9.68
C VAL A 137 -10.27 32.10 10.36
#